data_AF-A0A4Y7RLN0-F1
#
_entry.id   AF-A0A4Y7RLN0-F1
#
_cell.length_a   1.000
_cell.length_b   1.000
_cell.length_c   1.000
_cell.angle_alpha   90.00
_cell.angle_beta   90.00
_cell.angle_gamma   90.00
#
_symmetry.space_group_name_H-M   'P 1'
#
loop_
_entity.id
_entity.type
_entity.pdbx_description
1 polymer ?
#
loop_
_entity_poly.entity_id
_entity_poly.type
_entity_poly.pdbx_seq_one_letter_code
_entity_poly.pdbx_strand_id
1 'polypeptide(L)'
;MYVIGLVSSIYAGTPDPIGVLTSLNLGFSALLVVLLSTVTTTFLDVYSAVMSTLNLSSKVSKKNLIIIFGALGILLAMYFPMEHYENFLYMIGSLFAPVFSVVIADYFIYKDNRSGELFNVLGLAASAVGVASYYIVIEQDLLIGATMPAMAITLVVYALFRFIKKVLVLKGEEKYAQ
;
A
#
# COMPACT_ATOMS: atom_id res chain seq x y z
N MET A 1 11.68 -12.35 8.43
CA MET A 1 10.69 -13.33 7.91
C MET A 1 11.17 -14.03 6.65
N TYR A 2 11.61 -13.32 5.61
CA TYR A 2 12.07 -13.94 4.34
C TYR A 2 13.15 -15.01 4.50
N VAL A 3 14.21 -14.74 5.28
CA VAL A 3 15.29 -15.72 5.50
C VAL A 3 14.78 -16.98 6.21
N ILE A 4 13.99 -16.82 7.28
CA ILE A 4 13.43 -17.95 8.04
C ILE A 4 12.49 -18.78 7.15
N GLY A 5 11.61 -18.13 6.38
CA GLY A 5 10.72 -18.81 5.44
C GLY A 5 11.49 -19.57 4.36
N LEU A 6 12.48 -18.93 3.74
CA LEU A 6 13.32 -19.54 2.71
C LEU A 6 14.07 -20.77 3.24
N VAL A 7 14.77 -20.63 4.38
CA VAL A 7 15.52 -21.72 4.99
C VAL A 7 14.59 -22.86 5.39
N SER A 8 13.43 -22.55 5.98
CA SER A 8 12.46 -23.57 6.41
C SER A 8 11.84 -24.29 5.21
N SER A 9 11.58 -23.59 4.12
CA SER A 9 11.06 -24.18 2.87
C SER A 9 12.08 -25.08 2.17
N ILE A 10 13.35 -24.65 2.10
CA ILE A 10 14.45 -25.48 1.58
C ILE A 10 14.62 -26.75 2.42
N TYR A 11 14.56 -26.62 3.75
CA TYR A 11 14.65 -27.76 4.65
C TYR A 11 13.47 -28.73 4.52
N ALA A 12 12.24 -28.21 4.42
CA ALA A 12 11.03 -28.99 4.30
C ALA A 12 10.81 -29.59 2.90
N GLY A 13 11.50 -29.06 1.87
CA GLY A 13 11.31 -29.44 0.47
C GLY A 13 9.97 -28.99 -0.12
N THR A 14 9.26 -28.07 0.53
CA THR A 14 7.96 -27.56 0.08
C THR A 14 7.83 -26.06 0.35
N PRO A 15 7.23 -25.28 -0.58
CA PRO A 15 6.89 -23.88 -0.34
C PRO A 15 5.61 -23.72 0.51
N ASP A 16 4.83 -24.79 0.71
CA ASP A 16 3.59 -24.74 1.47
C ASP A 16 3.88 -24.51 2.97
N PRO A 17 3.38 -23.41 3.57
CA PRO A 17 3.63 -23.12 4.99
C PRO A 17 3.14 -24.23 5.93
N ILE A 18 2.05 -24.91 5.61
CA ILE A 18 1.53 -26.01 6.43
C ILE A 18 2.47 -27.22 6.35
N GLY A 19 2.91 -27.58 5.15
CA GLY A 19 3.94 -28.59 4.88
C GLY A 19 5.26 -28.29 5.60
N VAL A 20 5.69 -27.02 5.60
CA VAL A 20 6.89 -26.58 6.34
C VAL A 20 6.71 -26.81 7.84
N LEU A 21 5.61 -26.34 8.43
CA LEU A 21 5.36 -26.45 9.87
C LEU A 21 5.22 -27.90 10.35
N THR A 22 4.62 -28.76 9.53
CA THR A 22 4.48 -30.20 9.80
C THR A 22 5.82 -30.93 9.72
N SER A 23 6.67 -30.61 8.73
CA SER A 23 8.03 -31.19 8.61
C SER A 23 8.93 -30.87 9.80
N LEU A 24 8.72 -29.71 10.43
CA LEU A 24 9.46 -29.25 11.60
C LEU A 24 8.92 -29.81 12.93
N ASN A 25 7.90 -30.68 12.91
CA ASN A 25 7.23 -31.24 14.08
C ASN A 25 6.75 -30.17 15.10
N LEU A 26 6.44 -28.96 14.63
CA LEU A 26 6.05 -27.84 15.50
C LEU A 26 4.63 -27.98 16.04
N GLY A 27 3.81 -28.87 15.45
CA GLY A 27 2.53 -29.33 15.97
C GLY A 27 1.64 -28.21 16.53
N PHE A 28 1.29 -28.34 17.81
CA PHE A 28 0.41 -27.41 18.53
C PHE A 28 1.03 -26.00 18.72
N SER A 29 2.35 -25.92 18.87
CA SER A 29 3.08 -24.66 19.08
C SER A 29 2.96 -23.75 17.86
N ALA A 30 3.11 -24.32 16.66
CA ALA A 30 2.93 -23.58 15.40
C ALA A 30 1.50 -23.07 15.24
N LEU A 31 0.50 -23.90 15.58
CA LEU A 31 -0.91 -23.51 15.53
C LEU A 31 -1.18 -22.31 16.45
N LEU A 32 -0.69 -22.33 17.70
CA LEU A 32 -0.85 -21.21 18.62
C LEU A 32 -0.20 -19.93 18.11
N VAL A 33 1.02 -20.02 17.56
CA VAL A 33 1.71 -18.86 16.99
C VAL A 33 0.92 -18.28 15.81
N VAL A 34 0.46 -19.12 14.88
CA VAL A 34 -0.34 -18.69 13.73
C VAL A 34 -1.66 -18.07 14.19
N LEU A 35 -2.38 -18.70 15.12
CA LEU A 35 -3.64 -18.21 15.66
C LEU A 35 -3.46 -16.83 16.31
N LEU A 36 -2.52 -16.71 17.25
CA LEU A 36 -2.28 -15.47 17.97
C LEU A 36 -1.79 -14.36 17.04
N SER A 37 -0.88 -14.68 16.12
CA SER A 37 -0.41 -13.74 15.11
C SER A 37 -1.58 -13.23 14.25
N THR A 38 -2.44 -14.14 13.77
CA THR A 38 -3.58 -13.79 12.91
C THR A 38 -4.59 -12.92 13.64
N VAL A 39 -4.92 -13.23 14.91
CA VAL A 39 -5.85 -12.41 15.71
C VAL A 39 -5.29 -10.99 15.91
N THR A 40 -4.00 -10.87 16.24
CA THR A 40 -3.40 -9.55 16.46
C THR A 40 -3.30 -8.71 15.19
N THR A 41 -2.97 -9.30 14.04
CA THR A 41 -2.86 -8.56 12.77
C THR A 41 -4.23 -8.19 12.22
N THR A 42 -5.19 -9.12 12.20
CA THR A 42 -6.56 -8.84 11.70
C THR A 42 -7.29 -7.80 12.57
N PHE A 43 -6.99 -7.74 13.87
CA PHE A 43 -7.48 -6.67 14.73
C PHE A 43 -7.00 -5.29 14.27
N LEU A 44 -5.71 -5.15 13.90
CA LEU A 44 -5.16 -3.88 13.42
C LEU A 44 -5.78 -3.46 12.08
N ASP A 45 -6.06 -4.42 11.20
CA ASP A 45 -6.70 -4.14 9.90
C ASP A 45 -8.11 -3.55 10.10
N VAL A 46 -8.95 -4.22 10.90
CA VAL A 46 -10.30 -3.72 11.23
C VAL A 46 -10.23 -2.39 11.96
N TYR A 47 -9.31 -2.24 12.93
CA TYR A 47 -9.14 -1.00 13.67
C TYR A 47 -8.80 0.17 12.73
N SER A 48 -7.84 -0.02 11.81
CA SER A 48 -7.43 1.01 10.86
C SER A 48 -8.56 1.42 9.92
N ALA A 49 -9.35 0.46 9.42
CA ALA A 49 -10.50 0.72 8.55
C ALA A 49 -11.61 1.50 9.28
N VAL A 50 -11.91 1.12 10.52
CA VAL A 50 -12.90 1.81 11.36
C VAL A 50 -12.50 3.24 11.64
N MET A 51 -11.26 3.49 12.09
CA MET A 51 -10.79 4.85 12.40
C MET A 51 -10.72 5.73 11.15
N SER A 52 -10.24 5.17 10.03
CA SER A 52 -10.21 5.89 8.75
C SER A 52 -11.62 6.29 8.28
N THR A 53 -12.60 5.40 8.44
CA THR A 53 -14.00 5.69 8.10
C THR A 53 -14.60 6.75 9.02
N LEU A 54 -14.35 6.68 10.33
CA LEU A 54 -14.84 7.67 11.29
C LEU A 54 -14.24 9.07 11.06
N ASN A 55 -12.98 9.14 10.64
CA ASN A 55 -12.34 10.41 10.27
C ASN A 55 -12.96 11.02 9.01
N LEU A 56 -13.47 10.19 8.08
CA LEU A 56 -14.16 10.66 6.87
C LEU A 56 -15.63 11.02 7.14
N SER A 57 -16.33 10.23 7.97
CA SER A 57 -17.74 10.41 8.27
C SER A 57 -18.11 9.73 9.59
N SER A 58 -18.64 10.50 10.53
CA SER A 58 -19.12 10.01 11.83
C SER A 58 -20.57 9.50 11.80
N LYS A 59 -21.17 9.33 10.61
CA LYS A 59 -22.58 8.93 10.45
C LYS A 59 -22.88 7.52 10.98
N VAL A 60 -21.89 6.63 11.05
CA VAL A 60 -22.05 5.25 11.49
C VAL A 60 -21.30 5.05 12.80
N SER A 61 -21.92 4.35 13.76
CA SER A 61 -21.31 4.09 15.05
C SER A 61 -20.07 3.18 14.93
N LYS A 62 -19.07 3.42 15.78
CA LYS A 62 -17.85 2.61 15.85
C LYS A 62 -18.14 1.11 15.98
N LYS A 63 -19.12 0.73 16.83
CA LYS A 63 -19.52 -0.67 17.04
C LYS A 63 -20.04 -1.31 15.75
N ASN A 64 -20.88 -0.59 15.00
CA ASN A 64 -21.41 -1.11 13.75
C ASN A 64 -20.31 -1.24 12.69
N LEU A 65 -19.40 -0.27 12.60
CA LEU A 65 -18.26 -0.36 11.68
C LEU A 65 -17.36 -1.57 11.97
N ILE A 66 -17.07 -1.87 13.25
CA ILE A 66 -16.30 -3.06 13.63
C ILE A 66 -16.97 -4.34 13.13
N ILE A 67 -18.29 -4.46 13.34
CA ILE A 67 -19.05 -5.64 12.89
C ILE A 67 -19.07 -5.71 11.37
N ILE A 68 -19.29 -4.59 10.68
CA ILE A 68 -19.33 -4.53 9.22
C ILE A 68 -17.99 -4.95 8.61
N PHE A 69 -16.88 -4.34 9.03
CA PHE A 69 -15.55 -4.67 8.49
C PHE A 69 -15.11 -6.08 8.87
N GLY A 70 -15.44 -6.56 10.08
CA GLY A 70 -15.19 -7.95 10.48
C GLY A 70 -15.96 -8.95 9.61
N ALA A 71 -17.26 -8.72 9.40
CA ALA A 71 -18.09 -9.57 8.54
C ALA A 71 -17.64 -9.52 7.08
N LEU A 72 -17.29 -8.34 6.55
CA LEU A 72 -16.72 -8.19 5.22
C LEU A 72 -15.41 -8.97 5.08
N GLY A 73 -14.51 -8.89 6.06
CA GLY A 73 -13.26 -9.66 6.07
C GLY A 73 -13.50 -11.17 6.00
N ILE A 74 -14.47 -11.68 6.77
CA ILE A 74 -14.86 -13.10 6.74
C ILE A 74 -15.42 -13.48 5.35
N LEU A 75 -16.32 -12.68 4.81
CA LEU A 75 -16.91 -12.94 3.49
C LEU A 75 -15.83 -12.93 2.39
N LEU A 76 -14.94 -11.93 2.39
CA LEU A 76 -13.82 -11.90 1.45
C LEU A 76 -12.94 -13.14 1.60
N ALA A 77 -12.59 -13.54 2.83
CA ALA A 77 -11.79 -14.74 3.06
C ALA A 77 -12.46 -16.02 2.57
N MET A 78 -13.79 -16.11 2.60
CA MET A 78 -14.54 -17.28 2.12
C MET A 78 -14.62 -17.39 0.59
N TYR A 79 -14.65 -16.26 -0.12
CA TYR A 79 -14.93 -16.23 -1.56
C TYR A 79 -13.73 -15.80 -2.41
N PHE A 80 -12.67 -15.28 -1.82
CA PHE A 80 -11.52 -14.78 -2.58
C PHE A 80 -10.68 -15.93 -3.16
N PRO A 81 -10.39 -15.91 -4.48
CA PRO A 81 -9.57 -16.94 -5.13
C PRO A 81 -8.09 -16.75 -4.76
N MET A 82 -7.53 -17.73 -4.04
CA MET A 82 -6.15 -17.64 -3.52
C MET A 82 -5.10 -17.64 -4.63
N GLU A 83 -5.43 -18.16 -5.82
CA GLU A 83 -4.59 -18.13 -7.02
C GLU A 83 -4.32 -16.70 -7.52
N HIS A 84 -5.19 -15.76 -7.18
CA HIS A 84 -5.06 -14.34 -7.54
C HIS A 84 -4.57 -13.47 -6.39
N TYR A 85 -4.19 -14.05 -5.25
CA TYR A 85 -3.74 -13.30 -4.08
C TYR A 85 -2.52 -12.44 -4.38
N GLU A 86 -1.55 -12.98 -5.13
CA GLU A 86 -0.36 -12.23 -5.55
C GLU A 86 -0.72 -11.00 -6.41
N ASN A 87 -1.58 -11.19 -7.41
CA ASN A 87 -2.08 -10.09 -8.26
C ASN A 87 -2.79 -9.01 -7.44
N PHE A 88 -3.55 -9.41 -6.42
CA PHE A 88 -4.20 -8.48 -5.50
C PHE A 88 -3.17 -7.68 -4.68
N LEU A 89 -2.10 -8.32 -4.21
CA LEU A 89 -1.01 -7.63 -3.52
C LEU A 89 -0.31 -6.62 -4.44
N TYR A 90 -0.05 -6.98 -5.70
CA TYR A 90 0.51 -6.04 -6.67
C TYR A 90 -0.42 -4.88 -6.97
N MET A 91 -1.73 -5.14 -7.07
CA MET A 91 -2.72 -4.09 -7.27
C MET A 91 -2.70 -3.07 -6.12
N ILE A 92 -2.75 -3.54 -4.87
CA ILE A 92 -2.66 -2.66 -3.69
C ILE A 92 -1.31 -1.93 -3.66
N GLY A 93 -0.20 -2.65 -3.86
CA GLY A 93 1.14 -2.05 -3.91
C GLY A 93 1.26 -0.94 -4.95
N SER A 94 0.70 -1.16 -6.15
CA SER A 94 0.71 -0.20 -7.25
C SER A 94 -0.03 1.09 -6.93
N LEU A 95 -1.08 1.05 -6.11
CA LEU A 95 -1.89 2.21 -5.75
C LEU A 95 -1.28 2.97 -4.55
N PHE A 96 -0.94 2.25 -3.49
CA PHE A 96 -0.49 2.87 -2.25
C PHE A 96 0.91 3.45 -2.36
N ALA A 97 1.85 2.76 -3.02
CA ALA A 97 3.24 3.21 -3.04
C ALA A 97 3.44 4.57 -3.77
N PRO A 98 2.86 4.80 -4.96
CA PRO A 98 2.90 6.11 -5.61
C PRO A 98 2.22 7.22 -4.79
N VAL A 99 1.02 6.95 -4.24
CA VAL A 99 0.31 7.95 -3.43
C VAL A 99 1.12 8.34 -2.20
N PHE A 100 1.70 7.37 -1.51
CA PHE A 100 2.53 7.62 -0.33
C PHE A 100 3.82 8.36 -0.68
N SER A 101 4.34 8.18 -1.89
CA SER A 101 5.51 8.93 -2.39
C SER A 101 5.22 10.43 -2.47
N VAL A 102 4.04 10.81 -2.95
CA VAL A 102 3.61 12.21 -2.97
C VAL A 102 3.47 12.77 -1.56
N VAL A 103 2.89 11.99 -0.64
CA VAL A 103 2.75 12.39 0.78
C VAL A 103 4.12 12.61 1.42
N ILE A 104 5.08 11.71 1.18
CA ILE A 104 6.47 11.87 1.66
C ILE A 104 7.10 13.15 1.07
N ALA A 105 6.91 13.40 -0.22
CA ALA A 105 7.47 14.57 -0.87
C ALA A 105 6.90 15.88 -0.30
N ASP A 106 5.59 15.98 -0.18
CA ASP A 106 4.95 17.20 0.34
C ASP A 106 5.29 17.42 1.81
N TYR A 107 5.31 16.38 2.63
CA TYR A 107 5.58 16.51 4.06
C TYR A 107 7.06 16.76 4.39
N PHE A 108 7.98 15.94 3.86
CA PHE A 108 9.40 16.00 4.24
C PHE A 108 10.25 16.90 3.34
N ILE A 109 9.99 16.92 2.02
CA ILE A 109 10.85 17.63 1.06
C ILE A 109 10.38 19.06 0.89
N TYR A 110 9.13 19.25 0.49
CA TYR A 110 8.58 20.57 0.19
C TYR A 110 8.05 21.29 1.44
N LYS A 111 7.72 20.54 2.50
CA LYS A 111 7.13 21.06 3.75
C LYS A 111 5.87 21.89 3.47
N ASP A 112 5.12 21.49 2.46
CA ASP A 112 3.90 22.18 2.06
C ASP A 112 2.74 21.73 2.94
N ASN A 113 2.02 22.71 3.49
CA ASN A 113 0.76 22.42 4.16
C ASN A 113 -0.40 22.51 3.17
N ARG A 114 -0.87 21.35 2.69
CA ARG A 114 -2.05 21.24 1.81
C ARG A 114 -3.35 20.93 2.58
N SER A 115 -3.41 21.13 3.89
CA SER A 115 -4.59 20.80 4.69
C SER A 115 -5.87 21.53 4.28
N GLY A 116 -5.75 22.69 3.63
CA GLY A 116 -6.89 23.46 3.09
C GLY A 116 -7.30 23.09 1.67
N GLU A 117 -6.51 22.26 0.97
CA GLU A 117 -6.82 21.82 -0.40
C GLU A 117 -7.60 20.49 -0.35
N LEU A 118 -8.73 20.43 -1.07
CA LEU A 118 -9.48 19.18 -1.19
C LEU A 118 -8.77 18.16 -2.10
N PHE A 119 -8.07 18.63 -3.14
CA PHE A 119 -7.43 17.76 -4.14
C PHE A 119 -6.08 18.32 -4.60
N ASN A 120 -5.02 17.53 -4.43
CA ASN A 120 -3.71 17.78 -5.05
C ASN A 120 -3.67 17.14 -6.44
N VAL A 121 -4.19 17.84 -7.46
CA VAL A 121 -4.29 17.33 -8.84
C VAL A 121 -2.94 16.91 -9.40
N LEU A 122 -1.87 17.67 -9.11
CA LEU A 122 -0.52 17.32 -9.54
C LEU A 122 -0.03 16.01 -8.89
N GLY A 123 -0.32 15.84 -7.61
CA GLY A 123 0.01 14.63 -6.86
C GLY A 123 -0.74 13.41 -7.37
N LEU A 124 -2.04 13.57 -7.65
CA LEU A 124 -2.87 12.52 -8.24
C LEU A 124 -2.37 12.14 -9.64
N ALA A 125 -2.05 13.12 -10.48
CA ALA A 125 -1.51 12.88 -11.81
C ALA A 125 -0.15 12.16 -11.75
N ALA A 126 0.76 12.59 -10.87
CA ALA A 126 2.04 11.92 -10.68
C ALA A 126 1.85 10.49 -10.14
N SER A 127 0.92 10.28 -9.21
CA SER A 127 0.59 8.97 -8.67
C SER A 127 0.04 8.04 -9.75
N ALA A 128 -0.81 8.53 -10.66
CA ALA A 128 -1.33 7.75 -11.78
C ALA A 128 -0.21 7.30 -12.73
N VAL A 129 0.77 8.16 -13.01
CA VAL A 129 1.97 7.78 -13.75
C VAL A 129 2.79 6.74 -12.98
N GLY A 130 2.90 6.88 -11.67
CA GLY A 130 3.51 5.90 -10.77
C GLY A 130 2.85 4.52 -10.85
N VAL A 131 1.53 4.46 -10.79
CA VAL A 131 0.73 3.23 -10.92
C VAL A 131 1.02 2.58 -12.27
N ALA A 132 0.97 3.34 -13.37
CA ALA A 132 1.27 2.81 -14.70
C ALA A 132 2.70 2.27 -14.78
N SER A 133 3.68 2.99 -14.21
CA SER A 133 5.06 2.54 -14.17
C SER A 133 5.26 1.27 -13.34
N TYR A 134 4.48 1.08 -12.27
CA TYR A 134 4.56 -0.11 -11.42
C TYR A 134 4.31 -1.40 -12.22
N TYR A 135 3.29 -1.40 -13.09
CA TYR A 135 2.96 -2.54 -13.95
C TYR A 135 3.95 -2.75 -15.09
N ILE A 136 4.72 -1.74 -15.49
CA ILE A 136 5.81 -1.93 -16.45
C ILE A 136 7.03 -2.55 -15.76
N VAL A 137 7.31 -2.12 -14.53
CA VAL A 137 8.48 -2.56 -13.77
C VAL A 137 8.32 -3.98 -13.23
N ILE A 138 7.09 -4.38 -12.89
CA ILE A 138 6.84 -5.73 -12.37
C ILE A 138 7.24 -6.83 -13.37
N GLU A 139 7.10 -6.57 -14.67
CA GLU A 139 7.48 -7.51 -15.74
C GLU A 139 9.01 -7.66 -15.88
N GLN A 140 9.80 -6.77 -15.26
CA GLN A 140 11.26 -6.73 -15.39
C GLN A 140 11.99 -7.54 -14.30
N ASP A 141 11.27 -8.17 -13.38
CA ASP A 141 11.79 -9.02 -12.29
C ASP A 141 13.03 -8.44 -11.57
N LEU A 142 12.93 -7.16 -11.19
CA LEU A 142 14.05 -6.46 -10.53
C LEU A 142 14.28 -7.01 -9.12
N LEU A 143 15.56 -7.15 -8.75
CA LEU A 143 16.01 -7.57 -7.40
C LEU A 143 15.43 -6.75 -6.24
N ILE A 144 15.12 -5.47 -6.49
CA ILE A 144 14.58 -4.53 -5.50
C ILE A 144 13.05 -4.47 -5.48
N GLY A 145 12.38 -5.25 -6.34
CA GLY A 145 10.93 -5.24 -6.55
C GLY A 145 10.41 -4.01 -7.29
N ALA A 146 9.14 -4.03 -7.70
CA ALA A 146 8.53 -2.95 -8.48
C ALA A 146 8.19 -1.69 -7.67
N THR A 147 8.01 -1.84 -6.35
CA THR A 147 7.59 -0.77 -5.45
C THR A 147 8.61 0.37 -5.39
N MET A 148 9.89 0.07 -5.15
CA MET A 148 10.93 1.09 -4.99
C MET A 148 11.13 1.94 -6.26
N PRO A 149 11.26 1.34 -7.46
CA PRO A 149 11.30 2.10 -8.71
C PRO A 149 10.05 2.93 -8.98
N ALA A 150 8.85 2.39 -8.77
CA ALA A 150 7.60 3.12 -8.99
C ALA A 150 7.49 4.35 -8.06
N MET A 151 7.92 4.23 -6.80
CA MET A 151 8.00 5.35 -5.87
C MET A 151 8.98 6.41 -6.37
N ALA A 152 10.18 6.02 -6.80
CA ALA A 152 11.18 6.94 -7.34
C ALA A 152 10.69 7.68 -8.59
N ILE A 153 10.06 6.96 -9.53
CA ILE A 153 9.45 7.56 -10.73
C ILE A 153 8.37 8.56 -10.33
N THR A 154 7.49 8.20 -9.39
CA THR A 154 6.43 9.09 -8.90
C THR A 154 7.01 10.37 -8.30
N LEU A 155 8.06 10.26 -7.48
CA LEU A 155 8.75 11.42 -6.90
C LEU A 155 9.32 12.35 -7.97
N VAL A 156 10.00 11.80 -8.98
CA VAL A 156 10.60 12.58 -10.07
C VAL A 156 9.51 13.27 -10.90
N VAL A 157 8.47 12.54 -11.30
CA VAL A 157 7.34 13.10 -12.06
C VAL A 157 6.63 14.20 -11.27
N TYR A 158 6.42 13.98 -9.97
CA TYR A 158 5.80 14.98 -9.11
C TYR A 158 6.65 16.25 -9.00
N ALA A 159 7.97 16.12 -8.84
CA ALA A 159 8.89 17.25 -8.83
C ALA A 159 8.87 18.03 -10.15
N LEU A 160 8.86 17.32 -11.29
CA LEU A 160 8.75 17.93 -12.62
C LEU A 160 7.45 18.70 -12.80
N PHE A 161 6.31 18.12 -12.41
CA PHE A 161 5.01 18.79 -12.48
C PHE A 161 4.98 20.06 -11.63
N ARG A 162 5.53 20.03 -10.42
CA ARG A 162 5.66 21.22 -9.58
C ARG A 162 6.56 22.28 -10.20
N PHE A 163 7.70 21.88 -10.77
CA PHE A 163 8.63 22.79 -11.44
C PHE A 163 7.97 23.49 -12.64
N ILE A 164 7.31 22.73 -13.51
CA ILE A 164 6.60 23.27 -14.69
C ILE A 164 5.51 24.25 -14.27
N LYS A 165 4.69 23.90 -13.26
CA LYS A 165 3.65 24.80 -12.74
C LYS A 165 4.26 26.12 -12.24
N LYS A 166 5.37 26.05 -11.50
CA LYS A 166 6.06 27.24 -10.98
C LYS A 166 6.56 28.14 -12.12
N VAL A 167 7.16 27.58 -13.16
CA VAL A 167 7.67 28.34 -14.32
C VAL A 167 6.52 29.00 -15.11
N LEU A 168 5.40 28.30 -15.30
CA LEU A 168 4.23 28.84 -16.00
C LEU A 168 3.59 30.02 -15.26
N VAL A 169 3.51 29.97 -13.93
CA VAL A 169 2.97 31.06 -13.12
C VAL A 169 3.84 32.32 -13.25
N LEU A 170 5.16 32.18 -13.12
CA LEU A 170 6.09 33.31 -13.24
C LEU A 170 5.98 34.02 -14.61
N LYS A 171 5.87 33.23 -15.68
CA LYS A 171 5.73 33.77 -17.05
C LYS A 171 4.37 34.45 -17.29
N GLY A 172 3.35 34.08 -16.53
CA GLY A 172 2.04 34.75 -16.54
C GLY A 172 2.13 36.13 -15.90
N GLU A 173 2.75 36.23 -14.72
CA GLU A 173 2.90 37.49 -13.98
C GLU A 173 3.71 38.53 -14.76
N GLU A 174 4.79 38.14 -15.44
CA GLU A 174 5.58 39.03 -16.30
C GLU A 174 4.76 39.62 -17.48
N LYS A 175 3.74 38.90 -17.97
CA LYS A 175 2.90 39.33 -19.09
C LYS A 175 1.82 40.34 -18.69
N TYR A 176 1.48 40.44 -17.40
CA TYR A 176 0.52 41.42 -16.87
C TYR A 176 1.21 42.65 -16.23
N ALA A 177 2.54 42.62 -16.11
CA ALA A 177 3.34 43.74 -15.61
C ALA A 177 3.85 44.70 -16.70
N GLN A 178 3.49 44.45 -17.97
CA GLN A 178 3.73 45.33 -19.14
C GLN A 178 2.40 45.90 -19.64
#